data_AF-A0A7V5LGP1-F1
#
_entry.id   AF-A0A7V5LGP1-F1
#
_cell.length_a   1.000
_cell.length_b   1.000
_cell.length_c   1.000
_cell.angle_alpha   90.00
_cell.angle_beta   90.00
_cell.angle_gamma   90.00
#
_symmetry.space_group_name_H-M   'P 1'
#
loop_
_entity.id
_entity.type
_entity.pdbx_description
1 polymer ?
#
loop_
_entity_poly.entity_id
_entity_poly.type
_entity_poly.pdbx_seq_one_letter_code
_entity_poly.pdbx_strand_id
1 'polypeptide(L)' 'MDSISRRLARFALSLRYDAIPEPARREAKRFLLDSVGCALAALDHEDMRQAYRY' A
#
# COMPACT_ATOMS: atom_id res chain seq x y z
N MET A 1 24.75 -8.82 -17.31
CA MET A 1 23.69 -9.65 -16.70
C MET A 1 22.75 -8.72 -15.95
N ASP A 2 21.45 -8.82 -16.17
CA ASP A 2 20.47 -7.88 -15.63
C ASP A 2 19.98 -8.38 -14.26
N SER A 3 20.20 -7.59 -13.20
CA SER A 3 19.88 -8.02 -11.84
C SER A 3 18.37 -8.07 -11.59
N ILE A 4 17.95 -8.88 -10.61
CA ILE A 4 16.54 -8.96 -10.21
C ILE A 4 16.01 -7.58 -9.81
N SER A 5 16.78 -6.82 -9.03
CA SER A 5 16.41 -5.46 -8.63
C SER A 5 16.18 -4.55 -9.84
N ARG A 6 17.03 -4.64 -10.87
CA ARG A 6 16.88 -3.84 -12.08
C ARG A 6 15.68 -4.26 -12.93
N ARG A 7 15.33 -5.55 -12.94
CA ARG A 7 14.09 -6.06 -13.57
C ARG A 7 12.84 -5.53 -12.88
N LEU A 8 12.80 -5.60 -11.54
CA LEU A 8 11.67 -5.09 -10.74
C LEU A 8 11.51 -3.58 -10.90
N ALA A 9 12.62 -2.82 -10.88
CA ALA A 9 12.60 -1.39 -11.08
C ALA A 9 11.99 -1.01 -12.44
N ARG A 10 12.39 -1.68 -13.52
CA ARG A 10 11.82 -1.42 -14.85
C ARG A 10 10.34 -1.79 -14.94
N PHE A 11 9.92 -2.91 -14.35
CA PHE A 11 8.50 -3.28 -14.28
C PHE A 11 7.67 -2.20 -13.56
N ALA A 12 8.12 -1.76 -12.38
CA ALA A 12 7.43 -0.75 -11.60
C ALA A 12 7.35 0.59 -12.35
N LEU A 13 8.43 1.00 -13.02
CA LEU A 13 8.49 2.24 -13.80
C LEU A 13 7.60 2.21 -15.05
N SER A 14 7.42 1.05 -15.68
CA SER A 14 6.62 0.92 -16.91
C SER A 14 5.15 0.60 -16.64
N LEU A 15 4.76 0.36 -15.39
CA LEU A 15 3.40 -0.04 -15.04
C LEU A 15 2.43 1.13 -15.25
N ARG A 16 1.38 0.90 -16.05
CA ARG A 16 0.26 1.84 -16.22
C ARG A 16 -0.96 1.32 -15.47
N TYR A 17 -1.83 2.22 -15.01
CA TYR A 17 -3.02 1.85 -14.26
C TYR A 17 -3.93 0.85 -15.02
N ASP A 18 -4.14 1.06 -16.32
CA ASP A 18 -4.99 0.19 -17.13
C ASP A 18 -4.39 -1.17 -17.46
N ALA A 19 -3.09 -1.35 -17.20
CA ALA A 19 -2.43 -2.65 -17.29
C ALA A 19 -2.65 -3.50 -16.03
N ILE A 20 -3.20 -2.92 -14.95
CA ILE A 20 -3.51 -3.64 -13.72
C ILE A 20 -4.83 -4.40 -13.92
N PRO A 21 -4.87 -5.73 -13.72
CA PRO A 21 -6.09 -6.51 -13.85
C PRO A 21 -7.20 -5.97 -12.97
N GLU A 22 -8.43 -5.93 -13.49
CA GLU A 22 -9.58 -5.41 -12.74
C GLU A 22 -9.78 -6.07 -11.36
N PRO A 23 -9.61 -7.40 -11.19
CA PRO A 23 -9.67 -8.02 -9.88
C PRO A 23 -8.66 -7.45 -8.89
N ALA A 24 -7.43 -7.17 -9.34
CA ALA A 24 -6.39 -6.58 -8.49
C ALA A 24 -6.71 -5.13 -8.12
N ARG A 25 -7.27 -4.34 -9.05
CA ARG A 25 -7.72 -2.97 -8.74
C ARG A 25 -8.85 -2.94 -7.71
N ARG A 26 -9.79 -3.88 -7.79
CA ARG A 26 -10.89 -4.01 -6.84
C ARG A 26 -10.38 -4.35 -5.44
N GLU A 27 -9.51 -5.35 -5.31
CA GLU A 27 -8.98 -5.72 -3.99
C GLU A 27 -8.05 -4.65 -3.42
N ALA A 28 -7.27 -3.95 -4.24
CA ALA A 28 -6.45 -2.83 -3.78
C ALA A 28 -7.29 -1.71 -3.12
N LYS A 29 -8.47 -1.39 -3.67
CA LYS A 29 -9.41 -0.43 -3.06
C LYS A 29 -9.95 -0.95 -1.72
N ARG A 30 -10.28 -2.23 -1.64
CA ARG A 30 -10.74 -2.87 -0.40
C ARG A 30 -9.66 -2.84 0.68
N PHE A 31 -8.42 -3.15 0.34
CA PHE A 31 -7.28 -3.08 1.27
C PHE A 31 -6.99 -1.65 1.73
N LEU A 32 -7.16 -0.66 0.85
CA LEU A 32 -7.03 0.74 1.23
C LEU A 32 -8.06 1.11 2.30
N LEU A 33 -9.33 0.74 2.09
CA LEU A 33 -10.41 1.01 3.06
C LEU A 33 -10.19 0.28 4.39
N ASP A 34 -9.77 -0.99 4.33
CA ASP A 34 -9.47 -1.80 5.52
C ASP A 34 -8.31 -1.20 6.35
N SER A 35 -7.21 -0.83 5.68
CA SER A 35 -6.03 -0.25 6.32
C SER A 35 -6.35 1.09 6.98
N VAL A 36 -7.11 1.96 6.29
CA VAL A 36 -7.56 3.24 6.86
C VAL A 36 -8.50 3.01 8.03
N GLY A 37 -9.44 2.07 7.92
CA GLY A 37 -10.35 1.72 9.02
C GLY A 37 -9.61 1.27 10.27
N CYS A 38 -8.63 0.39 10.12
CA CYS A 38 -7.78 -0.07 11.22
C CYS A 38 -6.97 1.07 11.84
N ALA A 39 -6.37 1.94 11.01
CA ALA A 39 -5.60 3.08 11.48
C ALA A 39 -6.45 4.07 12.28
N LEU A 40 -7.66 4.38 11.81
CA LEU A 40 -8.59 5.27 12.50
C LEU A 40 -9.09 4.67 13.81
N ALA A 41 -9.41 3.37 13.83
CA ALA A 41 -9.85 2.68 15.05
C ALA A 41 -8.77 2.65 16.13
N ALA A 42 -7.49 2.64 15.74
CA ALA A 42 -6.36 2.59 16.67
C ALA A 42 -5.96 3.94 17.27
N LEU A 43 -6.55 5.07 16.84
CA LEU A 43 -6.09 6.41 17.26
C LEU A 43 -6.10 6.63 18.78
N ASP A 44 -7.07 6.03 19.48
CA ASP A 44 -7.20 6.17 20.94
C ASP A 44 -6.39 5.14 21.73
N HIS A 45 -5.69 4.22 21.05
CA HIS A 45 -4.80 3.27 21.71
C HIS A 45 -3.58 3.99 22.30
N GLU A 46 -3.09 3.47 23.43
CA GLU A 46 -2.00 4.10 24.19
C GLU A 46 -0.74 4.30 23.34
N ASP A 47 -0.36 3.28 22.56
CA ASP A 47 0.79 3.31 21.65
C ASP A 47 0.68 4.43 20.61
N MET A 48 -0.47 4.57 19.96
CA MET A 48 -0.72 5.64 19.00
C MET A 48 -0.70 7.02 19.66
N ARG A 49 -1.29 7.16 20.86
CA ARG A 49 -1.23 8.42 21.61
C ARG A 49 0.19 8.81 22.01
N GLN A 50 1.07 7.86 22.30
CA GLN A 50 2.48 8.16 22.56
C GLN A 50 3.22 8.55 21.27
N ALA A 51 2.94 7.88 20.14
CA ALA A 51 3.56 8.19 18.85
C ALA A 51 3.29 9.63 18.39
N TYR A 52 2.10 10.19 18.68
CA TYR A 52 1.77 11.59 18.37
C TYR A 52 2.49 12.64 19.22
N ARG A 53 3.08 12.26 20.36
CA ARG A 53 3.70 13.19 21.31
C ARG A 53 5.19 13.42 21.08
N TYR A 54 5.80 12.70 20.14
CA TYR A 54 7.20 12.84 19.73
C TYR A 54 7.30 13.73 18.50
#